data_AF-A0A8J3DJK9-F1
#
_entry.id   AF-A0A8J3DJK9-F1
#
_cell.length_a   1.000
_cell.length_b   1.000
_cell.length_c   1.000
_cell.angle_alpha   90.00
_cell.angle_beta   90.00
_cell.angle_gamma   90.00
#
_symmetry.space_group_name_H-M   'P 1'
#
loop_
_entity.id
_entity.type
_entity.pdbx_description
1 polymer ?
#
loop_
_entity_poly.entity_id
_entity_poly.type
_entity_poly.pdbx_seq_one_letter_code
_entity_poly.pdbx_strand_id
1 'polypeptide(L)' 'MSRAYTVREIDDLRNACRNKFIWGFYSGAIVAGISRSYKESEMIRSSEELVRTHMLAGHTATDLLASEPTRRVWSDQ' A
#
# COMPACT_ATOMS: atom_id res chain seq x y z
N MET A 1 15.81 13.54 7.79
CA MET A 1 14.82 14.61 8.02
C MET A 1 13.44 14.01 7.85
N SER A 2 12.56 14.10 8.84
CA SER A 2 11.19 13.61 8.70
C SER A 2 10.38 14.62 7.90
N ARG A 3 9.74 14.19 6.80
CA ARG A 3 8.84 15.03 6.00
C ARG A 3 7.60 15.39 6.82
N ALA A 4 7.08 16.61 6.64
CA ALA A 4 5.78 16.97 7.18
C ALA A 4 4.68 16.36 6.29
N TYR A 5 3.73 15.66 6.89
CA TYR A 5 2.59 15.05 6.20
C TYR A 5 1.30 15.76 6.59
N THR A 6 0.47 16.03 5.59
CA THR A 6 -0.92 16.43 5.81
C THR A 6 -1.76 15.22 6.23
N VAL A 7 -2.90 15.46 6.87
CA VAL A 7 -3.85 14.40 7.24
C VAL A 7 -4.27 13.59 6.02
N ARG A 8 -4.50 14.27 4.89
CA ARG A 8 -4.87 13.62 3.63
C ARG A 8 -3.78 12.68 3.10
N GLU A 9 -2.52 13.10 3.12
CA GLU A 9 -1.41 12.23 2.69
C GLU A 9 -1.30 10.98 3.57
N ILE A 10 -1.59 11.10 4.87
CA ILE A 10 -1.60 9.95 5.79
C ILE A 10 -2.75 9.00 5.44
N ASP A 11 -3.94 9.52 5.15
CA ASP A 11 -5.09 8.71 4.79
C ASP A 11 -4.89 8.00 3.44
N ASP A 12 -4.30 8.69 2.46
CA ASP A 12 -3.94 8.09 1.17
C ASP A 12 -2.87 6.98 1.36
N LEU A 13 -1.89 7.21 2.24
CA LEU A 13 -0.84 6.23 2.56
C LEU A 13 -1.41 5.00 3.28
N ARG A 14 -2.36 5.19 4.19
CA ARG A 14 -3.11 4.11 4.87
C ARG A 14 -3.86 3.26 3.87
N ASN A 15 -4.54 3.89 2.91
CA ASN A 15 -5.30 3.18 1.89
C ASN A 15 -4.37 2.31 1.01
N ALA A 16 -3.25 2.88 0.57
CA ALA A 16 -2.23 2.15 -0.19
C ALA A 16 -1.66 0.95 0.60
N CYS A 17 -1.27 1.16 1.87
CA CYS A 17 -0.72 0.09 2.71
C CYS A 17 -1.76 -1.00 3.01
N ARG A 18 -3.03 -0.64 3.17
CA ARG A 18 -4.13 -1.59 3.34
C ARG A 18 -4.33 -2.43 2.07
N ASN A 19 -4.33 -1.80 0.90
CA ASN A 19 -4.38 -2.53 -0.37
C ASN A 19 -3.20 -3.50 -0.50
N LYS A 20 -1.99 -3.06 -0.12
CA LYS A 20 -0.79 -3.91 -0.14
C LYS A 20 -0.95 -5.15 0.73
N PHE A 21 -1.59 -5.00 1.88
CA PHE A 21 -1.81 -6.10 2.81
C PHE A 21 -2.90 -7.07 2.32
N ILE A 22 -4.00 -6.55 1.78
CA ILE A 22 -5.15 -7.37 1.34
C ILE A 22 -4.83 -8.07 0.01
N TRP A 23 -4.30 -7.33 -0.96
CA TRP A 23 -4.17 -7.77 -2.35
C TRP A 23 -2.73 -8.07 -2.76
N GLY A 24 -1.74 -7.69 -1.95
CA GLY A 24 -0.33 -7.78 -2.32
C GLY A 24 0.15 -6.62 -3.20
N PHE A 25 -0.71 -5.63 -3.48
CA PHE A 25 -0.40 -4.46 -4.32
C PHE A 25 -0.91 -3.16 -3.69
N TYR A 26 -0.15 -2.07 -3.82
CA TYR A 26 -0.54 -0.73 -3.37
C TYR A 26 -1.69 -0.17 -4.20
N SER A 27 -1.76 -0.53 -5.49
CA SER A 27 -2.85 -0.15 -6.38
C SER A 27 -4.16 -0.86 -6.00
N GLY A 28 -5.27 -0.12 -6.03
CA GLY A 28 -6.63 -0.64 -5.74
C GLY A 28 -7.20 -1.55 -6.83
N ALA A 29 -6.36 -2.11 -7.70
CA ALA A 29 -6.79 -3.06 -8.71
C ALA A 29 -7.25 -4.34 -7.99
N ILE A 30 -8.56 -4.54 -7.92
CA ILE A 30 -9.19 -5.77 -7.41
C ILE A 30 -8.88 -6.86 -8.44
N VAL A 31 -7.70 -7.47 -8.32
CA VAL A 31 -7.38 -8.69 -9.05
C VAL A 31 -8.05 -9.81 -8.26
N ALA A 32 -9.06 -10.45 -8.87
CA ALA A 32 -9.72 -11.62 -8.30
C ALA A 32 -8.65 -12.62 -7.80
N GLY A 33 -8.46 -12.71 -6.48
CA GLY A 33 -7.32 -13.46 -5.96
C GLY A 33 -7.12 -13.32 -4.46
N ILE A 34 -7.51 -14.38 -3.75
CA ILE A 34 -7.04 -14.77 -2.42
C ILE A 34 -7.21 -13.70 -1.33
N SER A 35 -8.44 -13.55 -0.83
CA SER A 35 -8.64 -13.00 0.51
C SER A 35 -7.89 -13.91 1.48
N ARG A 36 -6.74 -13.45 2.02
CA ARG A 36 -6.14 -14.12 3.17
C ARG A 36 -7.19 -14.06 4.27
N SER A 37 -7.61 -15.19 4.83
CA SER A 37 -8.43 -15.18 6.05
C SER A 37 -7.64 -14.45 7.14
N TYR A 38 -7.93 -13.17 7.38
CA TYR A 38 -7.19 -12.33 8.32
C TYR A 38 -8.14 -11.77 9.38
N LYS A 39 -7.64 -11.61 10.61
CA LYS A 39 -8.36 -10.88 11.66
C LYS A 39 -8.19 -9.39 11.41
N GLU A 40 -9.30 -8.64 11.40
CA GLU A 40 -9.31 -7.21 11.12
C GLU A 40 -8.33 -6.43 12.00
N SER A 41 -8.22 -6.80 13.29
CA SER A 41 -7.28 -6.20 14.23
C SER A 41 -5.81 -6.37 13.84
N GLU A 42 -5.43 -7.50 13.24
CA GLU A 42 -4.06 -7.76 12.76
C GLU A 42 -3.74 -6.95 11.50
N MET A 43 -4.72 -6.80 10.60
CA MET A 43 -4.59 -5.94 9.43
C MET A 43 -4.37 -4.49 9.85
N ILE A 44 -5.22 -3.95 10.73
CA ILE A 44 -5.11 -2.56 11.20
C ILE A 44 -3.73 -2.31 11.81
N ARG A 45 -3.27 -3.20 12.70
CA ARG A 45 -1.95 -3.06 13.32
C ARG A 45 -0.82 -3.05 12.28
N SER A 46 -0.86 -4.00 11.34
CA SER A 46 0.19 -4.17 10.32
C SER A 46 0.19 -3.01 9.31
N SER A 47 -0.99 -2.53 8.91
CA SER A 47 -1.10 -1.37 8.01
C SER A 47 -0.58 -0.10 8.67
N GLU A 48 -0.86 0.14 9.95
CA GLU A 48 -0.35 1.31 10.67
C GLU A 48 1.18 1.24 10.88
N GLU A 49 1.74 0.05 11.06
CA GLU A 49 3.19 -0.15 11.13
C GLU A 49 3.89 0.13 9.80
N LEU A 50 3.29 -0.31 8.68
CA LEU A 50 3.77 0.02 7.33
C LEU A 50 3.69 1.52 7.04
N VAL A 51 2.57 2.16 7.40
CA VAL A 51 2.38 3.62 7.27
C VAL A 51 3.49 4.37 8.01
N ARG A 52 3.77 4.02 9.27
CA ARG A 52 4.87 4.65 10.03
C ARG A 52 6.24 4.43 9.37
N THR A 53 6.49 3.22 8.89
CA THR A 53 7.76 2.89 8.21
C THR A 53 7.96 3.75 6.96
N HIS A 54 6.91 3.89 6.14
CA HIS A 54 6.95 4.73 4.94
C HIS A 54 7.04 6.21 5.28
N MET A 55 6.35 6.67 6.33
CA MET A 55 6.47 8.04 6.80
C MET A 55 7.90 8.39 7.22
N LEU A 56 8.56 7.49 7.97
CA LEU A 56 9.97 7.62 8.37
C LEU A 56 10.93 7.62 7.17
N ALA A 57 10.61 6.85 6.12
CA ALA A 57 11.35 6.83 4.87
C ALA A 57 11.09 8.06 3.97
N GLY A 58 10.10 8.90 4.30
CA GLY A 58 9.74 10.07 3.49
C GLY A 58 8.83 9.76 2.29
N HIS A 59 8.22 8.57 2.23
CA HIS A 59 7.40 8.13 1.11
C HIS A 59 5.94 8.58 1.24
N THR A 60 5.35 8.94 0.11
CA THR A 60 3.92 9.20 -0.06
C THR A 60 3.21 8.02 -0.74
N ALA A 61 1.88 8.03 -0.74
CA ALA A 61 1.10 7.02 -1.45
C ALA A 61 1.47 6.95 -2.94
N THR A 62 1.74 8.11 -3.56
CA THR A 62 2.15 8.20 -4.96
C THR A 62 3.49 7.52 -5.20
N ASP A 63 4.46 7.69 -4.31
CA ASP A 63 5.76 7.02 -4.41
C ASP A 63 5.61 5.50 -4.38
N LEU A 64 4.73 4.99 -3.50
CA LEU A 64 4.44 3.56 -3.40
C LEU A 64 3.78 3.01 -4.66
N LEU A 65 2.79 3.73 -5.20
CA LEU A 65 2.10 3.35 -6.43
C LEU A 65 3.06 3.37 -7.64
N ALA A 66 3.94 4.37 -7.72
CA ALA A 66 4.94 4.46 -8.78
C ALA A 66 6.04 3.40 -8.66
N SER A 67 6.32 2.91 -7.45
CA SER A 67 7.29 1.84 -7.21
C SER A 67 6.80 0.46 -7.62
N GLU A 68 5.49 0.28 -7.82
CA GLU A 68 4.97 -1.01 -8.26
C GLU A 68 5.35 -1.24 -9.72
N PRO A 69 5.91 -2.42 -10.06
CA PRO A 69 6.13 -2.76 -11.44
C PRO A 69 4.77 -2.75 -12.13
N THR A 70 4.57 -1.81 -13.05
CA THR A 70 3.48 -1.88 -14.01
C THR A 70 3.62 -3.25 -14.64
N ARG A 71 2.70 -4.17 -14.33
CA ARG A 71 2.76 -5.56 -14.77
C ARG A 71 3.02 -5.48 -16.27
N ARG A 72 4.22 -5.84 -16.74
CA ARG A 72 4.45 -6.09 -18.16
C ARG A 72 3.41 -7.15 -18.47
N VAL A 73 2.34 -6.75 -19.14
CA VAL A 73 1.47 -7.70 -19.81
C VAL A 73 2.46 -8.46 -20.67
N TRP A 74 2.70 -9.72 -20.35
CA TRP A 74 3.42 -10.60 -21.25
C TRP A 74 2.51 -10.64 -22.48
N SER A 75 2.80 -9.78 -23.45
CA SER A 75 2.29 -9.96 -24.80
C SER A 75 2.99 -11.22 -25.28
N ASP A 76 2.34 -12.36 -25.05
CA ASP A 76 2.66 -13.61 -25.73
C ASP A 76 2.82 -13.29 -27.22
N GLN A 77 4.06 -13.48 -27.70
CA GLN A 77 4.43 -13.52 -29.11
C GLN A 77 3.95 -14.83 -29.73
#